data_AF-A0A661X524-F1
#
_entry.id   AF-A0A661X524-F1
#
_cell.length_a   1.000
_cell.length_b   1.000
_cell.length_c   1.000
_cell.angle_alpha   90.00
_cell.angle_beta   90.00
_cell.angle_gamma   90.00
#
_symmetry.space_group_name_H-M   'P 1'
#
loop_
_entity.id
_entity.type
_entity.pdbx_description
1 polymer ?
#
loop_
_entity_poly.entity_id
_entity_poly.type
_entity_poly.pdbx_seq_one_letter_code
_entity_poly.pdbx_strand_id
1 'polypeptide(L)'
;MKRIFTFFLILIFTILSYCSFPERKVPPHRKAIILRRMHLPQIVIKDGTNHQFTFTNKIAGFFVGNSHRYNTSSFEGWTVNEVHIFQDYRIFKNGRELNRQNIRLFRYLPFRSERVYKDGTLERLTLMDSTNALLIALKAPHADDYYELQLTGLKFKRDALPGPDVPVTIRKIQGMEGKFLRIDYLPARKKMNLFLLRLVNSASPDTLKPHYLAHLDTLILKRQKRFRRLLNQYPFRIKNQRLQNALEWALISMDALVTHQ
;
A
#
# COMPACT_ATOMS: atom_id res chain seq x y z
N MET A 1 26.66 -29.33 65.39
CA MET A 1 25.54 -28.90 64.52
C MET A 1 25.93 -27.93 63.40
N LYS A 2 26.86 -26.97 63.57
CA LYS A 2 27.21 -26.00 62.51
C LYS A 2 27.90 -26.59 61.26
N ARG A 3 28.70 -27.66 61.38
CA ARG A 3 29.44 -28.24 60.23
C ARG A 3 28.59 -29.04 59.23
N ILE A 4 27.47 -29.61 59.68
CA ILE A 4 26.56 -30.39 58.81
C ILE A 4 25.73 -29.43 57.92
N PHE A 5 25.37 -28.26 58.45
CA PHE A 5 24.64 -27.25 57.70
C PHE A 5 25.47 -26.63 56.57
N THR A 6 26.78 -26.43 56.78
CA THR A 6 27.69 -25.91 55.75
C THR A 6 27.87 -26.91 54.60
N PHE A 7 27.93 -28.21 54.89
CA PHE A 7 28.01 -29.25 53.87
C PHE A 7 26.75 -29.33 53.01
N PHE A 8 25.57 -29.19 53.64
CA PHE A 8 24.30 -29.19 52.92
C PHE A 8 24.15 -27.96 52.01
N LEU A 9 24.63 -26.79 52.45
CA LEU A 9 24.59 -25.56 51.67
C LEU A 9 25.51 -25.62 50.43
N ILE A 10 26.71 -26.21 50.58
CA ILE A 10 27.66 -26.41 49.47
C ILE A 10 27.09 -27.42 48.45
N LEU A 11 26.46 -28.50 48.93
CA LEU A 11 25.85 -29.51 48.06
C LEU A 11 24.69 -28.93 47.23
N ILE A 12 23.84 -28.10 47.84
CA ILE A 12 22.74 -27.42 47.14
C ILE A 12 23.27 -26.43 46.09
N PHE A 13 24.34 -25.69 46.38
CA PHE A 13 24.97 -24.79 45.41
C PHE A 13 25.61 -25.55 44.23
N THR A 14 26.20 -26.73 44.47
CA THR A 14 26.72 -27.57 43.39
C THR A 14 25.62 -28.17 42.51
N ILE A 15 24.47 -28.54 43.10
CA ILE A 15 23.32 -29.07 42.34
C ILE A 15 22.64 -27.96 41.52
N LEU A 16 22.50 -26.75 42.08
CA LEU A 16 21.98 -25.59 41.34
C LEU A 16 22.90 -25.13 40.19
N SER A 17 24.21 -25.32 40.34
CA SER A 17 25.19 -25.01 39.28
C SER A 17 25.15 -26.03 38.13
N TYR A 18 24.76 -27.28 38.40
CA TYR A 18 24.54 -28.31 37.38
C TYR A 18 23.18 -28.18 36.65
N CYS A 19 22.26 -27.38 37.19
CA CYS A 19 21.04 -26.94 36.51
C CYS A 19 21.25 -25.69 35.63
N SER A 20 22.49 -25.45 35.17
CA SER A 20 22.75 -24.55 34.06
C SER A 20 21.90 -25.00 32.88
N PHE A 21 20.92 -24.15 32.51
CA PHE A 21 20.12 -24.27 31.30
C PHE A 21 21.01 -24.78 30.16
N PRO A 22 20.59 -25.81 29.41
CA PRO A 22 21.34 -26.21 28.23
C PRO A 22 21.54 -24.95 27.40
N GLU A 23 22.80 -24.60 27.13
CA GLU A 23 23.17 -23.56 26.18
C GLU A 23 22.19 -23.66 25.01
N ARG A 24 21.42 -22.59 24.78
CA ARG A 24 20.63 -22.50 23.55
C ARG A 24 21.63 -22.74 22.43
N LYS A 25 21.60 -23.93 21.85
CA LYS A 25 22.36 -24.24 20.64
C LYS A 25 22.05 -23.09 19.70
N VAL A 26 23.04 -22.24 19.47
CA VAL A 26 22.95 -21.19 18.46
C VAL A 26 22.50 -21.93 17.21
N PRO A 27 21.32 -21.62 16.64
CA PRO A 27 20.81 -22.36 15.51
C PRO A 27 21.93 -22.38 14.47
N PRO A 28 22.26 -23.54 13.88
CA PRO A 28 23.39 -23.65 12.97
C PRO A 28 23.25 -22.54 11.94
N HIS A 29 24.33 -21.78 11.74
CA HIS A 29 24.44 -20.74 10.72
C HIS A 29 23.79 -21.30 9.45
N ARG A 30 22.53 -20.92 9.18
CA ARG A 30 21.85 -21.36 7.96
C ARG A 30 22.73 -20.80 6.87
N LYS A 31 23.44 -21.70 6.16
CA LYS A 31 24.11 -21.36 4.90
C LYS A 31 23.14 -20.47 4.16
N ALA A 32 23.56 -19.25 3.82
CA ALA A 32 22.74 -18.31 3.09
C ALA A 32 22.25 -19.03 1.85
N ILE A 33 21.03 -19.56 1.91
CA ILE A 33 20.33 -20.05 0.74
C ILE A 33 20.35 -18.81 -0.14
N ILE A 34 21.04 -18.90 -1.28
CA ILE A 34 21.05 -17.83 -2.27
C ILE A 34 19.58 -17.56 -2.57
N LEU A 35 19.04 -16.54 -1.92
CA LEU A 35 17.63 -16.20 -1.92
C LEU A 35 17.39 -15.65 -3.32
N ARG A 36 17.00 -16.56 -4.23
CA ARG A 36 16.42 -16.22 -5.52
C ARG A 36 15.43 -15.09 -5.24
N ARG A 37 15.67 -13.89 -5.78
CA ARG A 37 14.86 -12.68 -5.53
C ARG A 37 13.39 -13.09 -5.42
N MET A 38 12.85 -13.12 -4.20
CA MET A 38 11.45 -13.46 -4.03
C MET A 38 10.64 -12.34 -4.67
N HIS A 39 9.89 -12.70 -5.70
CA HIS A 39 8.95 -11.80 -6.33
C HIS A 39 7.81 -11.60 -5.33
N LEU A 40 7.29 -10.39 -5.23
CA LEU A 40 6.14 -10.16 -4.37
C LEU A 40 4.94 -10.94 -4.93
N PRO A 41 4.11 -11.56 -4.08
CA PRO A 41 2.95 -12.29 -4.56
C PRO A 41 2.02 -11.33 -5.28
N GLN A 42 1.30 -11.84 -6.28
CA GLN A 42 0.33 -11.05 -7.03
C GLN A 42 -0.91 -11.88 -7.31
N ILE A 43 -2.06 -11.21 -7.33
CA ILE A 43 -3.32 -11.78 -7.82
C ILE A 43 -3.60 -11.14 -9.18
N VAL A 44 -3.88 -11.97 -10.18
CA VAL A 44 -4.04 -11.58 -11.58
C VAL A 44 -5.43 -12.01 -12.02
N ILE A 45 -6.27 -11.05 -12.41
CA ILE A 45 -7.68 -11.30 -12.80
C ILE A 45 -7.87 -10.84 -14.25
N LYS A 46 -8.30 -11.76 -15.12
CA LYS A 46 -8.47 -11.57 -16.57
C LYS A 46 -9.87 -11.89 -17.07
N ASP A 47 -10.67 -12.61 -16.29
CA ASP A 47 -11.98 -13.15 -16.66
C ASP A 47 -13.13 -12.14 -16.48
N GLY A 48 -12.82 -10.87 -16.21
CA GLY A 48 -13.82 -9.82 -15.97
C GLY A 48 -14.51 -9.92 -14.61
N THR A 49 -14.18 -10.91 -13.78
CA THR A 49 -14.81 -11.04 -12.46
C THR A 49 -14.40 -9.90 -11.53
N ASN A 50 -15.35 -9.40 -10.75
CA ASN A 50 -15.05 -8.34 -9.80
C ASN A 50 -14.57 -8.90 -8.45
N HIS A 51 -13.40 -8.44 -8.04
CA HIS A 51 -12.81 -8.66 -6.72
C HIS A 51 -12.60 -7.33 -6.00
N GLN A 52 -12.96 -7.29 -4.72
CA GLN A 52 -12.66 -6.18 -3.82
C GLN A 52 -11.20 -6.28 -3.35
N PHE A 53 -10.56 -5.14 -3.13
CA PHE A 53 -9.21 -5.05 -2.60
C PHE A 53 -9.11 -3.91 -1.61
N THR A 54 -8.14 -4.01 -0.69
CA THR A 54 -7.90 -2.99 0.33
C THR A 54 -6.42 -2.63 0.40
N PHE A 55 -6.15 -1.35 0.61
CA PHE A 55 -4.83 -0.86 1.00
C PHE A 55 -4.92 -0.10 2.32
N THR A 56 -3.87 -0.18 3.12
CA THR A 56 -3.68 0.66 4.31
C THR A 56 -2.39 1.48 4.14
N ASN A 57 -2.37 2.67 4.73
CA ASN A 57 -1.16 3.48 4.90
C ASN A 57 -0.38 3.13 6.17
N LYS A 58 -0.80 2.10 6.92
CA LYS A 58 -0.18 1.60 8.15
C LYS A 58 -0.20 2.57 9.34
N ILE A 59 -1.01 3.63 9.27
CA ILE A 59 -1.25 4.53 10.40
C ILE A 59 -2.74 4.64 10.71
N ALA A 60 -3.53 5.19 9.80
CA ALA A 60 -4.87 5.68 10.11
C ALA A 60 -5.82 5.68 8.91
N GLY A 61 -5.30 5.39 7.72
CA GLY A 61 -6.02 5.48 6.46
C GLY A 61 -6.06 4.15 5.74
N PHE A 62 -7.19 3.87 5.11
CA PHE A 62 -7.38 2.73 4.24
C PHE A 62 -8.20 3.09 3.00
N PHE A 63 -7.90 2.41 1.90
CA PHE A 63 -8.64 2.52 0.66
C PHE A 63 -9.24 1.16 0.32
N VAL A 64 -10.57 1.10 0.20
CA VAL A 64 -11.30 -0.08 -0.28
C VAL A 64 -11.76 0.18 -1.71
N GLY A 65 -11.43 -0.71 -2.64
CA GLY A 65 -11.76 -0.56 -4.04
C GLY A 65 -12.19 -1.86 -4.71
N ASN A 66 -12.72 -1.73 -5.92
CA ASN A 66 -13.14 -2.85 -6.75
C ASN A 66 -12.33 -2.91 -8.05
N SER A 67 -12.03 -4.12 -8.53
CA SER A 67 -11.21 -4.32 -9.72
C SER A 67 -11.92 -3.91 -11.02
N HIS A 68 -13.17 -4.33 -11.23
CA HIS A 68 -13.89 -4.16 -12.51
C HIS A 68 -15.15 -3.28 -12.42
N ARG A 69 -15.65 -3.02 -11.21
CA ARG A 69 -16.78 -2.10 -10.99
C ARG A 69 -16.35 -0.82 -10.27
N TYR A 70 -17.23 0.16 -10.31
CA TYR A 70 -17.15 1.32 -9.43
C TYR A 70 -17.63 0.95 -8.03
N ASN A 71 -17.10 1.64 -7.04
CA ASN A 71 -17.55 1.57 -5.66
C ASN A 71 -18.97 2.14 -5.57
N THR A 72 -19.81 1.47 -4.80
CA THR A 72 -21.24 1.77 -4.65
C THR A 72 -21.67 1.81 -3.19
N SER A 73 -20.90 1.21 -2.28
CA SER A 73 -21.23 1.15 -0.85
C SER A 73 -20.57 2.28 -0.07
N SER A 74 -21.11 2.61 1.11
CA SER A 74 -20.65 3.71 1.97
C SER A 74 -19.30 3.47 2.66
N PHE A 75 -18.88 2.21 2.79
CA PHE A 75 -17.59 1.82 3.37
C PHE A 75 -16.48 1.69 2.30
N GLU A 76 -16.83 1.77 1.02
CA GLU A 76 -15.88 1.70 -0.09
C GLU A 76 -15.32 3.09 -0.40
N GLY A 77 -14.05 3.17 -0.78
CA GLY A 77 -13.36 4.43 -1.06
C GLY A 77 -12.22 4.70 -0.09
N TRP A 78 -11.83 5.96 0.05
CA TRP A 78 -10.74 6.36 0.93
C TRP A 78 -11.27 6.89 2.26
N THR A 79 -10.84 6.28 3.36
CA THR A 79 -11.16 6.72 4.73
C THR A 79 -9.86 6.99 5.48
N VAL A 80 -9.82 8.06 6.27
CA VAL A 80 -8.69 8.44 7.13
C VAL A 80 -9.21 8.97 8.46
N ASN A 81 -8.70 8.45 9.59
CA ASN A 81 -9.16 8.83 10.93
C ASN A 81 -10.69 8.78 11.05
N GLU A 82 -11.29 7.67 10.57
CA GLU A 82 -12.75 7.46 10.57
C GLU A 82 -13.56 8.43 9.70
N VAL A 83 -12.92 9.39 9.04
CA VAL A 83 -13.58 10.29 8.10
C VAL A 83 -13.48 9.73 6.69
N HIS A 84 -14.66 9.53 6.08
CA HIS A 84 -14.77 9.10 4.69
C HIS A 84 -14.45 10.27 3.76
N ILE A 85 -13.30 10.19 3.08
CA ILE A 85 -12.76 11.27 2.26
C ILE A 85 -13.48 11.32 0.91
N PHE A 86 -13.57 10.20 0.19
CA PHE A 86 -14.33 10.07 -1.06
C PHE A 86 -14.65 8.60 -1.33
N GLN A 87 -15.70 8.33 -2.12
CA GLN A 87 -16.19 6.97 -2.37
C GLN A 87 -15.50 6.28 -3.55
N ASP A 88 -15.32 6.98 -4.66
CA ASP A 88 -14.59 6.46 -5.82
C ASP A 88 -13.95 7.58 -6.66
N TYR A 89 -13.29 7.18 -7.74
CA TYR A 89 -12.81 8.07 -8.78
C TYR A 89 -13.11 7.55 -10.19
N ARG A 90 -13.21 8.48 -11.14
CA ARG A 90 -13.31 8.21 -12.57
C ARG A 90 -12.16 8.90 -13.28
N ILE A 91 -11.64 8.24 -14.31
CA ILE A 91 -10.53 8.75 -15.11
C ILE A 91 -11.05 8.96 -16.51
N PHE A 92 -10.89 10.16 -17.03
CA PHE A 92 -11.21 10.48 -18.41
C PHE A 92 -9.91 10.64 -19.18
N LYS A 93 -9.82 9.97 -20.33
CA LYS A 93 -8.72 10.07 -21.28
C LYS A 93 -9.25 10.79 -22.52
N ASN A 94 -8.68 11.94 -22.86
CA ASN A 94 -9.13 12.75 -24.00
C ASN A 94 -10.66 12.98 -23.98
N GLY A 95 -11.21 13.32 -22.81
CA GLY A 95 -12.65 13.50 -22.58
C GLY A 95 -13.50 12.23 -22.51
N ARG A 96 -12.94 11.03 -22.76
CA ARG A 96 -13.66 9.75 -22.71
C ARG A 96 -13.34 8.96 -21.44
N GLU A 97 -14.37 8.48 -20.74
CA GLU A 97 -14.17 7.71 -19.51
C GLU A 97 -13.46 6.37 -19.76
N LEU A 98 -12.41 6.09 -18.98
CA LEU A 98 -11.77 4.79 -18.89
C LEU A 98 -12.63 3.82 -18.06
N ASN A 99 -13.56 3.13 -18.73
CA ASN A 99 -14.48 2.20 -18.08
C ASN A 99 -13.75 0.96 -17.52
N ARG A 100 -13.88 0.72 -16.21
CA ARG A 100 -13.25 -0.41 -15.48
C ARG A 100 -13.77 -1.78 -15.91
N GLN A 101 -14.94 -1.87 -16.54
CA GLN A 101 -15.44 -3.10 -17.15
C GLN A 101 -14.71 -3.46 -18.45
N ASN A 102 -14.00 -2.49 -19.05
CA ASN A 102 -13.26 -2.64 -20.30
C ASN A 102 -11.75 -2.77 -20.09
N ILE A 103 -11.34 -3.45 -19.01
CA ILE A 103 -9.92 -3.76 -18.76
C ILE A 103 -9.54 -5.13 -19.35
N ARG A 104 -8.29 -5.26 -19.79
CA ARG A 104 -7.67 -6.53 -20.19
C ARG A 104 -7.21 -7.35 -18.98
N LEU A 105 -6.78 -6.64 -17.93
CA LEU A 105 -6.16 -7.26 -16.78
C LEU A 105 -6.22 -6.34 -15.57
N PHE A 106 -6.54 -6.93 -14.42
CA PHE A 106 -6.26 -6.35 -13.10
C PHE A 106 -5.14 -7.12 -12.40
N ARG A 107 -4.18 -6.41 -11.81
CA ARG A 107 -3.18 -6.99 -10.90
C ARG A 107 -3.29 -6.36 -9.53
N TYR A 108 -3.38 -7.20 -8.51
CA TYR A 108 -3.28 -6.78 -7.12
C TYR A 108 -1.91 -7.19 -6.58
N LEU A 109 -1.11 -6.20 -6.22
CA LEU A 109 0.17 -6.37 -5.53
C LEU A 109 0.05 -5.81 -4.10
N PRO A 110 0.87 -6.27 -3.14
CA PRO A 110 0.73 -5.86 -1.75
C PRO A 110 0.92 -4.35 -1.48
N PHE A 111 1.50 -3.63 -2.43
CA PHE A 111 1.77 -2.20 -2.34
C PHE A 111 0.94 -1.35 -3.30
N ARG A 112 0.28 -1.94 -4.32
CA ARG A 112 -0.49 -1.20 -5.32
C ARG A 112 -1.41 -2.09 -6.13
N SER A 113 -2.42 -1.52 -6.75
CA SER A 113 -3.17 -2.19 -7.81
C SER A 113 -2.76 -1.66 -9.17
N GLU A 114 -2.99 -2.47 -10.21
CA GLU A 114 -2.77 -2.11 -11.61
C GLU A 114 -3.99 -2.51 -12.45
N ARG A 115 -4.50 -1.59 -13.28
CA ARG A 115 -5.46 -1.88 -14.34
C ARG A 115 -4.81 -1.63 -15.70
N VAL A 116 -4.90 -2.61 -16.59
CA VAL A 116 -4.50 -2.47 -17.99
C VAL A 116 -5.75 -2.40 -18.84
N TYR A 117 -6.01 -1.26 -19.44
CA TYR A 117 -7.16 -1.03 -20.31
C TYR A 117 -6.95 -1.64 -21.71
N LYS A 118 -8.05 -1.86 -22.44
CA LYS A 118 -8.00 -2.42 -23.80
C LYS A 118 -7.22 -1.57 -24.80
N ASP A 119 -7.16 -0.26 -24.57
CA ASP A 119 -6.40 0.72 -25.37
C ASP A 119 -4.89 0.77 -25.01
N GLY A 120 -4.45 -0.05 -24.04
CA GLY A 120 -3.05 -0.08 -23.59
C GLY A 120 -2.73 0.89 -22.46
N THR A 121 -3.67 1.73 -22.01
CA THR A 121 -3.47 2.58 -20.83
C THR A 121 -3.22 1.72 -19.60
N LEU A 122 -2.17 2.03 -18.83
CA LEU A 122 -1.88 1.38 -17.55
C LEU A 122 -2.13 2.35 -16.40
N GLU A 123 -3.11 2.03 -15.58
CA GLU A 123 -3.42 2.71 -14.34
C GLU A 123 -2.79 1.99 -13.16
N ARG A 124 -2.22 2.74 -12.23
CA ARG A 124 -1.73 2.24 -10.94
C ARG A 124 -2.28 3.07 -9.80
N LEU A 125 -2.88 2.42 -8.81
CA LEU A 125 -3.32 3.05 -7.58
C LEU A 125 -2.44 2.59 -6.42
N THR A 126 -1.89 3.54 -5.68
CA THR A 126 -0.97 3.28 -4.55
C THR A 126 -1.34 4.18 -3.37
N LEU A 127 -1.73 3.59 -2.25
CA LEU A 127 -1.85 4.31 -0.98
C LEU A 127 -0.48 4.34 -0.31
N MET A 128 0.07 5.53 -0.05
CA MET A 128 1.42 5.69 0.48
C MET A 128 1.50 5.26 1.94
N ASP A 129 2.60 4.62 2.34
CA ASP A 129 2.85 4.31 3.75
C ASP A 129 3.16 5.56 4.57
N SER A 130 2.72 5.58 5.83
CA SER A 130 3.04 6.60 6.83
C SER A 130 2.65 8.03 6.45
N THR A 131 1.80 8.19 5.44
CA THR A 131 1.27 9.50 5.03
C THR A 131 -0.16 9.34 4.52
N ASN A 132 -0.95 10.40 4.64
CA ASN A 132 -2.31 10.46 4.12
C ASN A 132 -2.27 10.93 2.66
N ALA A 133 -1.68 10.10 1.81
CA ALA A 133 -1.55 10.37 0.38
C ALA A 133 -1.91 9.15 -0.48
N LEU A 134 -2.73 9.37 -1.49
CA LEU A 134 -3.11 8.39 -2.52
C LEU A 134 -2.57 8.86 -3.87
N LEU A 135 -1.83 7.97 -4.55
CA LEU A 135 -1.27 8.22 -5.86
C LEU A 135 -2.00 7.39 -6.90
N ILE A 136 -2.47 8.06 -7.96
CA ILE A 136 -2.96 7.43 -9.18
C ILE A 136 -1.98 7.80 -10.29
N ALA A 137 -1.32 6.79 -10.87
CA ALA A 137 -0.35 6.97 -11.94
C ALA A 137 -0.86 6.31 -13.22
N LEU A 138 -0.87 7.07 -14.31
CA LEU A 138 -1.36 6.67 -15.62
C LEU A 138 -0.22 6.69 -16.61
N LYS A 139 0.17 5.50 -17.10
CA LYS A 139 1.07 5.39 -18.24
C LYS A 139 0.24 5.44 -19.52
N ALA A 140 0.44 6.50 -20.27
CA ALA A 140 -0.23 6.75 -21.53
C ALA A 140 0.34 5.88 -22.67
N PRO A 141 -0.50 5.36 -23.57
CA PRO A 141 -0.02 4.70 -24.78
C PRO A 141 0.62 5.72 -25.75
N HIS A 142 -0.02 6.89 -25.92
CA HIS A 142 0.46 7.97 -26.79
C HIS A 142 0.95 9.17 -25.96
N ALA A 143 1.81 10.00 -26.56
CA ALA A 143 2.41 11.14 -25.86
C ALA A 143 1.39 12.28 -25.64
N ASP A 144 0.46 12.44 -26.58
CA ASP A 144 -0.55 13.51 -26.58
C ASP A 144 -1.81 13.17 -25.76
N ASP A 145 -1.87 11.96 -25.20
CA ASP A 145 -2.95 11.54 -24.33
C ASP A 145 -2.92 12.32 -23.02
N TYR A 146 -4.03 13.00 -22.71
CA TYR A 146 -4.23 13.69 -21.45
C TYR A 146 -5.30 13.02 -20.60
N TYR A 147 -5.27 13.31 -19.31
CA TYR A 147 -6.14 12.69 -18.34
C TYR A 147 -6.76 13.69 -17.39
N GLU A 148 -7.99 13.43 -17.03
CA GLU A 148 -8.74 14.16 -16.02
C GLU A 148 -9.25 13.20 -14.95
N LEU A 149 -9.33 13.67 -13.72
CA LEU A 149 -9.78 12.89 -12.57
C LEU A 149 -11.06 13.48 -12.00
N GLN A 150 -12.09 12.64 -11.85
CA GLN A 150 -13.29 12.98 -11.11
C GLN A 150 -13.35 12.16 -9.82
N LEU A 151 -13.69 12.78 -8.69
CA LEU A 151 -13.99 12.07 -7.45
C LEU A 151 -15.51 11.98 -7.25
N THR A 152 -15.98 10.85 -6.72
CA THR A 152 -17.39 10.59 -6.40
C THR A 152 -17.60 10.38 -4.90
N GLY A 153 -18.85 10.44 -4.44
CA GLY A 153 -19.21 10.33 -3.03
C GLY A 153 -18.79 11.54 -2.18
N LEU A 154 -18.26 12.58 -2.83
CA LEU A 154 -18.11 13.89 -2.23
C LEU A 154 -19.46 14.62 -2.25
N LYS A 155 -19.85 15.21 -1.13
CA LYS A 155 -21.03 16.10 -1.04
C LYS A 155 -20.76 17.48 -1.67
N PHE A 156 -20.14 17.53 -2.84
CA PHE A 156 -19.85 18.78 -3.56
C PHE A 156 -20.64 18.86 -4.87
N LYS A 157 -21.05 20.07 -5.26
CA LYS A 157 -21.56 20.34 -6.61
C LYS A 157 -20.45 20.02 -7.62
N ARG A 158 -20.82 19.53 -8.81
CA ARG A 158 -19.88 19.16 -9.89
C ARG A 158 -18.99 20.37 -10.23
N ASP A 159 -17.73 20.30 -9.86
CA ASP A 159 -16.70 21.27 -10.26
C ASP A 159 -15.75 20.66 -11.29
N ALA A 160 -14.94 21.53 -11.89
CA ALA A 160 -13.90 21.20 -12.86
C ALA A 160 -13.01 20.02 -12.40
N LEU A 161 -12.74 19.13 -13.35
CA LEU A 161 -11.94 17.93 -13.15
C LEU A 161 -10.45 18.33 -13.12
N PRO A 162 -9.68 17.98 -12.06
CA PRO A 162 -8.23 18.13 -12.10
C PRO A 162 -7.66 17.42 -13.33
N GLY A 163 -6.76 18.11 -14.03
CA GLY A 163 -6.21 17.72 -15.33
C GLY A 163 -5.21 18.77 -15.84
N PRO A 164 -4.83 18.75 -17.13
CA PRO A 164 -3.88 19.71 -17.70
C PRO A 164 -4.29 21.16 -17.48
N ASP A 165 -5.57 21.46 -17.64
CA ASP A 165 -6.10 22.83 -17.53
C ASP A 165 -6.32 23.26 -16.07
N VAL A 166 -6.50 22.29 -15.17
CA VAL A 166 -6.72 22.51 -13.73
C VAL A 166 -5.72 21.65 -12.95
N PRO A 167 -4.46 22.09 -12.83
CA PRO A 167 -3.38 21.26 -12.30
C PRO A 167 -3.48 21.06 -10.78
N VAL A 168 -4.22 21.91 -10.06
CA VAL A 168 -4.40 21.79 -8.61
C VAL A 168 -5.84 22.07 -8.23
N THR A 169 -6.43 21.15 -7.48
CA THR A 169 -7.78 21.27 -6.91
C THR A 169 -7.71 21.08 -5.40
N ILE A 170 -8.25 22.03 -4.63
CA ILE A 170 -8.29 21.95 -3.15
C ILE A 170 -9.75 21.95 -2.69
N ARG A 171 -10.10 21.04 -1.76
CA ARG A 171 -11.45 20.88 -1.22
C ARG A 171 -11.41 20.73 0.29
N LYS A 172 -12.27 21.44 1.00
CA LYS A 172 -12.43 21.27 2.45
C LYS A 172 -13.08 19.92 2.74
N ILE A 173 -12.58 19.16 3.72
CA ILE A 173 -13.18 17.88 4.11
C ILE A 173 -14.18 18.11 5.25
N GLN A 174 -15.42 17.64 5.05
CA GLN A 174 -16.42 17.63 6.12
C GLN A 174 -16.02 16.60 7.19
N GLY A 175 -16.16 16.97 8.46
CA GLY A 175 -15.75 16.11 9.58
C GLY A 175 -14.27 16.18 9.96
N MET A 176 -13.46 17.00 9.28
CA MET A 176 -12.07 17.26 9.67
C MET A 176 -11.78 18.76 9.71
N GLU A 177 -11.78 19.34 10.91
CA GLU A 177 -11.49 20.76 11.08
C GLU A 177 -10.06 21.12 10.63
N GLY A 178 -9.95 22.20 9.86
CA GLY A 178 -8.67 22.67 9.30
C GLY A 178 -8.01 21.73 8.27
N LYS A 179 -8.69 20.67 7.80
CA LYS A 179 -8.14 19.75 6.80
C LYS A 179 -8.74 19.98 5.42
N PHE A 180 -7.89 19.86 4.41
CA PHE A 180 -8.25 19.97 3.01
C PHE A 180 -7.73 18.77 2.24
N LEU A 181 -8.53 18.25 1.33
CA LEU A 181 -8.10 17.35 0.27
C LEU A 181 -7.54 18.19 -0.87
N ARG A 182 -6.26 18.01 -1.12
CA ARG A 182 -5.57 18.58 -2.26
C ARG A 182 -5.31 17.50 -3.31
N ILE A 183 -5.55 17.85 -4.56
CA ILE A 183 -5.39 16.99 -5.73
C ILE A 183 -4.46 17.72 -6.67
N ASP A 184 -3.23 17.23 -6.81
CA ASP A 184 -2.25 17.75 -7.76
C ASP A 184 -2.23 16.85 -9.00
N TYR A 185 -2.38 17.43 -10.19
CA TYR A 185 -2.08 16.81 -11.47
C TYR A 185 -0.67 17.20 -11.91
N LEU A 186 0.14 16.20 -12.27
CA LEU A 186 1.52 16.39 -12.69
C LEU A 186 1.68 15.80 -14.10
N PRO A 187 1.94 16.64 -15.12
CA PRO A 187 1.96 16.22 -16.50
C PRO A 187 3.19 15.38 -16.89
N ALA A 188 3.03 14.73 -18.04
CA ALA A 188 3.81 13.61 -18.54
C ALA A 188 5.29 13.90 -18.86
N ARG A 189 6.18 13.73 -17.87
CA ARG A 189 7.54 13.26 -18.19
C ARG A 189 7.44 11.79 -18.58
N LYS A 190 7.82 11.45 -19.82
CA LYS A 190 7.88 10.06 -20.35
C LYS A 190 6.53 9.32 -20.39
N LYS A 191 5.45 9.98 -20.86
CA LYS A 191 4.09 9.37 -20.97
C LYS A 191 3.49 8.95 -19.61
N MET A 192 3.84 9.61 -18.52
CA MET A 192 3.35 9.29 -17.17
C MET A 192 2.59 10.47 -16.57
N ASN A 193 1.27 10.35 -16.46
CA ASN A 193 0.41 11.34 -15.82
C ASN A 193 0.16 10.92 -14.37
N LEU A 194 0.28 11.84 -13.43
CA LEU A 194 0.11 11.52 -12.01
C LEU A 194 -0.98 12.40 -11.40
N PHE A 195 -1.87 11.79 -10.64
CA PHE A 195 -2.74 12.47 -9.69
C PHE A 195 -2.32 12.11 -8.28
N LEU A 196 -1.99 13.12 -7.50
CA LEU A 196 -1.58 12.99 -6.11
C LEU A 196 -2.62 13.63 -5.20
N LEU A 197 -3.32 12.80 -4.44
CA LEU A 197 -4.35 13.21 -3.49
C LEU A 197 -3.74 13.21 -2.09
N ARG A 198 -3.82 14.34 -1.38
CA ARG A 198 -3.21 14.51 -0.06
C ARG A 198 -4.14 15.24 0.89
N LEU A 199 -4.14 14.82 2.15
CA LEU A 199 -4.73 15.62 3.22
C LEU A 199 -3.69 16.64 3.73
N VAL A 200 -4.05 17.91 3.70
CA VAL A 200 -3.21 19.04 4.12
C VAL A 200 -3.94 19.88 5.17
N ASN A 201 -3.18 20.65 5.96
CA ASN A 201 -3.71 21.47 7.08
C ASN A 201 -4.03 22.92 6.70
N SER A 202 -3.87 23.27 5.43
CA SER A 202 -4.08 24.62 4.93
C SER A 202 -4.66 24.57 3.54
N ALA A 203 -5.56 25.51 3.24
CA ALA A 203 -6.06 25.74 1.90
C ALA A 203 -5.03 26.42 0.99
N SER A 204 -3.87 26.82 1.54
CA SER A 204 -2.82 27.48 0.77
C SER A 204 -2.34 26.60 -0.39
N PRO A 205 -2.18 27.18 -1.59
CA PRO A 205 -1.51 26.51 -2.69
C PRO A 205 0.00 26.41 -2.41
N ASP A 206 0.40 25.52 -1.50
CA ASP A 206 1.81 25.15 -1.35
C ASP A 206 2.35 24.58 -2.67
N THR A 207 3.49 25.02 -3.18
CA THR A 207 4.03 24.41 -4.39
C THR A 207 4.45 22.97 -4.08
N LEU A 208 4.03 22.00 -4.91
CA LEU A 208 4.55 20.64 -4.81
C LEU A 208 6.04 20.69 -5.14
N LYS A 209 6.89 20.51 -4.12
CA LYS A 209 8.33 20.61 -4.31
C LYS A 209 8.81 19.42 -5.16
N PRO A 210 9.69 19.61 -6.16
CA PRO A 210 10.15 18.51 -7.03
C PRO A 210 10.73 17.30 -6.28
N HIS A 211 11.40 17.54 -5.14
CA HIS A 211 11.92 16.45 -4.29
C HIS A 211 10.82 15.60 -3.67
N TYR A 212 9.59 16.10 -3.56
CA TYR A 212 8.46 15.33 -3.06
C TYR A 212 8.11 14.17 -3.99
N LEU A 213 8.22 14.34 -5.31
CA LEU A 213 8.00 13.24 -6.26
C LEU A 213 9.07 12.14 -6.12
N ALA A 214 10.34 12.53 -6.05
CA ALA A 214 11.44 11.58 -5.79
C ALA A 214 11.26 10.89 -4.42
N HIS A 215 10.70 11.61 -3.45
CA HIS A 215 10.34 11.06 -2.15
C HIS A 215 9.22 10.02 -2.26
N LEU A 216 8.18 10.24 -3.07
CA LEU A 216 7.11 9.24 -3.30
C LEU A 216 7.66 7.93 -3.87
N ASP A 217 8.52 7.99 -4.88
CA ASP A 217 9.17 6.78 -5.42
C ASP A 217 9.98 6.06 -4.34
N THR A 218 10.69 6.83 -3.51
CA THR A 218 11.44 6.29 -2.37
C THR A 218 10.52 5.59 -1.36
N LEU A 219 9.35 6.16 -1.05
CA LEU A 219 8.36 5.54 -0.15
C LEU A 219 7.84 4.22 -0.72
N ILE A 220 7.52 4.18 -2.01
CA ILE A 220 7.07 2.94 -2.69
C ILE A 220 8.18 1.87 -2.64
N LEU A 221 9.42 2.24 -2.92
CA LEU A 221 10.57 1.33 -2.88
C LEU A 221 10.83 0.82 -1.45
N LYS A 222 10.72 1.69 -0.44
CA LYS A 222 10.83 1.29 0.97
C LYS A 222 9.76 0.28 1.34
N ARG A 223 8.49 0.49 0.94
CA ARG A 223 7.39 -0.45 1.17
C ARG A 223 7.65 -1.82 0.51
N GLN A 224 8.09 -1.83 -0.75
CA GLN A 224 8.47 -3.07 -1.42
C GLN A 224 9.62 -3.80 -0.72
N LYS A 225 10.66 -3.05 -0.29
CA LYS A 225 11.80 -3.61 0.44
C LYS A 225 11.37 -4.19 1.78
N ARG A 226 10.45 -3.54 2.49
CA ARG A 226 9.87 -4.04 3.74
C ARG A 226 9.18 -5.39 3.52
N PHE A 227 8.30 -5.49 2.54
CA PHE A 227 7.62 -6.75 2.23
C PHE A 227 8.59 -7.87 1.81
N ARG A 228 9.57 -7.57 0.96
CA ARG A 228 10.60 -8.57 0.60
C ARG A 228 11.41 -9.01 1.81
N ARG A 229 11.78 -8.08 2.70
CA ARG A 229 12.47 -8.40 3.95
C ARG A 229 11.63 -9.32 4.83
N LEU A 230 10.33 -9.05 4.97
CA LEU A 230 9.41 -9.87 5.74
C LEU A 230 9.31 -11.30 5.17
N LEU A 231 9.13 -11.44 3.86
CA LEU A 231 9.12 -12.76 3.20
C LEU A 231 10.46 -13.50 3.40
N ASN A 232 11.59 -12.78 3.29
CA ASN A 232 12.92 -13.37 3.49
C ASN A 232 13.20 -13.78 4.94
N GLN A 233 12.62 -13.07 5.91
CA GLN A 233 12.77 -13.37 7.34
C GLN A 233 12.06 -14.67 7.74
N TYR A 234 10.93 -14.96 7.08
CA TYR A 234 10.13 -16.17 7.32
C TYR A 234 10.05 -17.01 6.04
N PRO A 235 11.16 -17.60 5.58
CA PRO A 235 11.16 -18.34 4.32
C PRO A 235 10.44 -19.67 4.50
N PHE A 236 9.41 -19.89 3.70
CA PHE A 236 8.79 -21.19 3.50
C PHE A 236 8.64 -21.47 2.00
N ARG A 237 8.69 -22.75 1.63
CA ARG A 237 8.49 -23.22 0.26
C ARG A 237 7.47 -24.32 0.25
N ILE A 238 6.41 -24.09 -0.49
CA ILE A 238 5.34 -25.05 -0.73
C ILE A 238 5.30 -25.33 -2.23
N LYS A 239 5.17 -26.61 -2.60
CA LYS A 239 5.10 -27.03 -4.01
C LYS A 239 3.88 -26.44 -4.73
N ASN A 240 2.75 -26.32 -4.02
CA ASN A 240 1.54 -25.70 -4.53
C ASN A 240 1.68 -24.17 -4.55
N GLN A 241 1.79 -23.59 -5.75
CA GLN A 241 1.98 -22.15 -5.94
C GLN A 241 0.83 -21.31 -5.41
N ARG A 242 -0.41 -21.80 -5.49
CA ARG A 242 -1.59 -21.07 -4.98
C ARG A 242 -1.52 -20.96 -3.46
N LEU A 243 -1.16 -22.04 -2.78
CA LEU A 243 -0.97 -22.07 -1.33
C LEU A 243 0.24 -21.22 -0.91
N GLN A 244 1.35 -21.30 -1.64
CA GLN A 244 2.52 -20.43 -1.42
C GLN A 244 2.11 -18.95 -1.46
N ASN A 245 1.45 -18.52 -2.54
CA ASN A 245 1.01 -17.13 -2.69
C ASN A 245 0.04 -16.72 -1.56
N ALA A 246 -0.88 -17.59 -1.16
CA ALA A 246 -1.83 -17.32 -0.09
C ALA A 246 -1.13 -17.07 1.26
N LEU A 247 -0.15 -17.90 1.62
CA LEU A 247 0.62 -17.72 2.84
C LEU A 247 1.52 -16.48 2.80
N GLU A 248 2.15 -16.18 1.66
CA GLU A 248 2.93 -14.94 1.49
C GLU A 248 2.04 -13.69 1.67
N TRP A 249 0.82 -13.73 1.13
CA TRP A 249 -0.19 -12.68 1.33
C TRP A 249 -0.66 -12.56 2.78
N ALA A 250 -0.87 -13.68 3.46
CA ALA A 250 -1.24 -13.67 4.88
C ALA A 250 -0.13 -13.03 5.72
N LEU A 251 1.13 -13.42 5.49
CA LEU A 251 2.29 -12.84 6.17
C LEU A 251 2.40 -11.33 5.94
N ILE A 252 2.25 -10.87 4.69
CA ILE A 252 2.30 -9.43 4.36
C ILE A 252 1.12 -8.65 4.95
N SER A 253 -0.06 -9.26 5.04
CA SER A 253 -1.23 -8.62 5.66
C SER A 253 -1.01 -8.38 7.16
N MET A 254 -0.35 -9.33 7.84
CA MET A 254 0.02 -9.22 9.26
C MET A 254 1.15 -8.24 9.55
N ASP A 255 1.83 -7.70 8.53
CA ASP A 255 2.91 -6.70 8.67
C ASP A 255 2.50 -5.47 9.52
N ALA A 256 1.20 -5.14 9.60
CA ALA A 256 0.73 -4.04 10.46
C ALA A 256 0.71 -4.39 11.97
N LEU A 257 0.61 -5.67 12.32
CA LEU A 257 0.54 -6.15 13.71
C LEU A 257 1.92 -6.37 14.32
N VAL A 258 2.95 -6.58 13.49
CA VAL A 258 4.28 -7.02 13.93
C VAL A 258 5.24 -5.85 14.19
N THR A 259 4.95 -4.63 13.69
CA THR A 259 5.94 -3.52 13.72
C THR A 259 5.94 -2.67 15.00
N HIS A 260 5.05 -2.93 15.97
CA HIS A 260 4.93 -2.15 17.22
C HIS A 260 4.74 -3.00 18.49
N GLN A 261 5.18 -4.27 18.50
CA GLN A 261 5.21 -5.09 19.71
C GLN A 261 6.62 -5.16 20.29
#